data_AF-A0A6G9Y874-F1
#
_entry.id   AF-A0A6G9Y874-F1
#
_cell.length_a   1.000
_cell.length_b   1.000
_cell.length_c   1.000
_cell.angle_alpha   90.00
_cell.angle_beta   90.00
_cell.angle_gamma   90.00
#
_symmetry.space_group_name_H-M   'P 1'
#
loop_
_entity.id
_entity.type
_entity.pdbx_description
1 polymer ?
#
loop_
_entity_poly.entity_id
_entity_poly.type
_entity_poly.pdbx_seq_one_letter_code
_entity_poly.pdbx_strand_id
1 'polypeptide(L)'
;MRQFQQPPRGRGRPRIGYAAVQRSIGYQELAQVLADQLGPDPRRRQEAAIAAGRAWGARLDVAARRVESLDDAKDVVMALSSELGFAPERDPASETPEQAMVRLTACPLRELARTHSEVVCGVHLGQIKEALERNGARDDVNVRLHPFVEPELCVVRLELLARREQQAPVAPVVVAADNGAEPQLVPPSGLRVAPQLRNGDPNIAKQPSQQW
;
A
#
# COMPACT_ATOMS: atom_id res chain seq x y z
N MET A 1 30.17 3.74 -26.53
CA MET A 1 31.64 3.91 -26.43
C MET A 1 32.08 4.88 -27.52
N ARG A 2 33.09 5.72 -27.26
CA ARG A 2 33.71 6.59 -28.26
C ARG A 2 35.13 6.14 -28.47
N GLN A 3 35.45 5.92 -29.73
CA GLN A 3 36.79 5.66 -30.19
C GLN A 3 37.55 6.98 -30.29
N PHE A 4 38.78 7.02 -29.79
CA PHE A 4 39.69 8.14 -30.02
C PHE A 4 41.09 7.62 -30.29
N GLN A 5 41.86 8.37 -31.07
CA GLN A 5 43.24 8.04 -31.38
C GLN A 5 44.14 8.65 -30.31
N GLN A 6 45.02 7.85 -29.72
CA GLN A 6 45.98 8.35 -28.75
C GLN A 6 47.12 9.11 -29.44
N PRO A 7 47.71 10.12 -28.78
CA PRO A 7 48.89 10.81 -29.30
C PRO A 7 50.01 9.80 -29.59
N PRO A 8 50.70 9.89 -30.74
CA PRO A 8 51.75 8.95 -31.10
C PRO A 8 52.96 9.06 -30.17
N ARG A 9 53.47 7.90 -29.71
CA ARG A 9 54.75 7.77 -28.98
C ARG A 9 55.69 6.87 -29.78
N GLY A 10 56.41 7.47 -30.74
CA GLY A 10 57.37 6.77 -31.60
C GLY A 10 56.81 6.29 -32.95
N ARG A 11 57.62 5.52 -33.69
CA ARG A 11 57.26 4.98 -35.02
C ARG A 11 56.29 3.80 -34.88
N GLY A 12 55.16 3.85 -35.59
CA GLY A 12 54.17 2.77 -35.62
C GLY A 12 52.74 3.26 -35.89
N ARG A 13 51.80 2.32 -36.08
CA ARG A 13 50.36 2.63 -36.24
C ARG A 13 49.82 3.24 -34.93
N PRO A 14 49.17 4.41 -34.96
CA PRO A 14 48.63 5.04 -33.77
C PRO A 14 47.65 4.13 -33.02
N ARG A 15 47.75 4.12 -31.68
CA ARG A 15 46.88 3.31 -30.83
C ARG A 15 45.48 3.91 -30.80
N ILE A 16 44.49 3.03 -30.92
CA ILE A 16 43.09 3.37 -30.70
C ILE A 16 42.76 3.16 -29.22
N GLY A 17 42.30 4.21 -28.56
CA GLY A 17 41.69 4.16 -27.23
C GLY A 17 40.17 4.10 -27.32
N TYR A 18 39.57 3.41 -26.36
CA TYR A 18 38.12 3.36 -26.17
C TYR A 18 37.80 4.09 -24.87
N ALA A 19 36.92 5.08 -24.94
CA ALA A 19 36.32 5.70 -23.76
C ALA A 19 34.87 5.23 -23.63
N ALA A 20 34.46 4.85 -22.43
CA ALA A 20 33.05 4.73 -22.10
C ALA A 20 32.42 6.13 -22.24
N VAL A 21 31.42 6.26 -23.11
CA VAL A 21 30.64 7.49 -23.22
C VAL A 21 29.42 7.28 -22.36
N GLN A 22 29.44 7.85 -21.16
CA GLN A 22 28.25 8.04 -20.35
C GLN A 22 27.59 9.34 -20.83
N ARG A 23 26.84 9.29 -21.93
CA ARG A 23 25.92 10.35 -22.34
C ARG A 23 24.60 9.74 -22.78
N SER A 24 23.93 9.16 -21.81
CA SER A 24 22.49 8.92 -21.81
C SER A 24 21.96 9.72 -20.63
N ILE A 25 20.80 10.36 -20.76
CA ILE A 25 20.01 10.75 -19.57
C ILE A 25 19.97 9.50 -18.69
N GLY A 26 20.55 9.59 -17.50
CA GLY A 26 20.59 8.44 -16.61
C GLY A 26 19.15 8.06 -16.29
N TYR A 27 18.80 6.77 -16.28
CA TYR A 27 17.48 6.34 -15.82
C TYR A 27 17.14 6.93 -14.44
N GLN A 28 18.16 7.25 -13.65
CA GLN A 28 18.06 7.98 -12.39
C GLN A 28 17.54 9.42 -12.54
N GLU A 29 18.03 10.22 -13.49
CA GLU A 29 17.54 11.58 -13.74
C GLU A 29 16.07 11.55 -14.20
N LEU A 30 15.73 10.61 -15.09
CA LEU A 30 14.35 10.41 -15.50
C LEU A 30 13.46 10.00 -14.32
N ALA A 31 13.90 9.04 -13.51
CA ALA A 31 13.16 8.59 -12.33
C ALA A 31 12.97 9.70 -11.30
N GLN A 32 13.97 10.58 -11.14
CA GLN A 32 13.90 11.77 -10.29
C GLN A 32 12.80 12.72 -10.76
N VAL A 33 12.80 13.09 -12.05
CA VAL A 33 11.75 13.96 -12.62
C VAL A 33 10.36 13.33 -12.47
N LEU A 34 10.21 12.03 -12.71
CA LEU A 34 8.93 11.34 -12.55
C LEU A 34 8.48 11.29 -11.09
N ALA A 35 9.40 11.04 -10.15
CA ALA A 35 9.12 11.04 -8.72
C ALA A 35 8.59 12.40 -8.25
N ASP A 36 9.17 13.49 -8.76
CA ASP A 36 8.72 14.86 -8.45
C ASP A 36 7.30 15.16 -8.92
N GLN A 37 6.84 14.48 -9.98
CA GLN A 37 5.51 14.66 -10.58
C GLN A 37 4.44 13.72 -10.02
N LEU A 38 4.78 12.79 -9.11
CA LEU A 38 3.79 11.85 -8.53
C LEU A 38 2.75 12.51 -7.61
N GLY A 39 3.02 13.72 -7.14
CA GLY A 39 2.10 14.46 -6.29
C GLY A 39 2.68 15.77 -5.80
N PRO A 40 1.82 16.70 -5.35
CA PRO A 40 2.24 18.04 -4.94
C PRO A 40 2.93 18.06 -3.56
N ASP A 41 2.81 16.98 -2.78
CA ASP A 41 3.37 16.86 -1.44
C ASP A 41 3.85 15.41 -1.18
N PRO A 42 4.75 15.20 -0.20
CA PRO A 42 5.31 13.87 0.08
C PRO A 42 4.26 12.80 0.42
N ARG A 43 3.16 13.17 1.11
CA ARG A 43 2.11 12.21 1.47
C ARG A 43 1.39 11.71 0.23
N ARG A 44 0.99 12.59 -0.68
CA ARG A 44 0.34 12.21 -1.95
C ARG A 44 1.28 11.40 -2.85
N ARG A 45 2.55 11.77 -2.91
CA ARG A 45 3.58 10.99 -3.62
C ARG A 45 3.69 9.57 -3.05
N GLN A 46 3.70 9.44 -1.72
CA GLN A 46 3.73 8.13 -1.06
C GLN A 46 2.49 7.28 -1.37
N GLU A 47 1.29 7.87 -1.31
CA GLU A 47 0.04 7.18 -1.65
C GLU A 47 0.05 6.66 -3.09
N ALA A 48 0.45 7.51 -4.05
CA ALA A 48 0.59 7.11 -5.46
C ALA A 48 1.66 6.03 -5.65
N ALA A 49 2.80 6.15 -4.96
CA ALA A 49 3.88 5.18 -5.01
C ALA A 49 3.48 3.82 -4.44
N ILE A 50 2.75 3.78 -3.33
CA ILE A 50 2.19 2.53 -2.77
C ILE A 50 1.24 1.88 -3.77
N ALA A 51 0.34 2.66 -4.39
CA ALA A 51 -0.57 2.15 -5.41
C ALA A 51 0.19 1.57 -6.63
N ALA A 52 1.21 2.29 -7.11
CA ALA A 52 2.08 1.82 -8.19
C ALA A 52 2.84 0.54 -7.80
N GLY A 53 3.35 0.47 -6.58
CA GLY A 53 4.02 -0.70 -6.03
C GLY A 53 3.09 -1.92 -5.98
N ARG A 54 1.83 -1.75 -5.57
CA ARG A 54 0.84 -2.83 -5.61
C ARG A 54 0.56 -3.32 -7.02
N ALA A 55 0.29 -2.40 -7.95
CA ALA A 55 0.02 -2.73 -9.35
C ALA A 55 1.23 -3.41 -10.03
N TRP A 56 2.45 -3.08 -9.62
CA TRP A 56 3.65 -3.77 -10.09
C TRP A 56 3.81 -5.14 -9.42
N GLY A 57 3.66 -5.23 -8.10
CA GLY A 57 3.75 -6.48 -7.34
C GLY A 57 2.77 -7.55 -7.79
N ALA A 58 1.58 -7.15 -8.27
CA ALA A 58 0.59 -8.06 -8.84
C ALA A 58 1.09 -8.80 -10.09
N ARG A 59 2.10 -8.25 -10.79
CA ARG A 59 2.72 -8.85 -11.98
C ARG A 59 4.01 -9.62 -11.66
N LEU A 60 4.48 -9.60 -10.42
CA LEU A 60 5.63 -10.39 -10.00
C LEU A 60 5.21 -11.84 -9.75
N ASP A 61 6.06 -12.77 -10.19
CA ASP A 61 5.91 -14.20 -9.97
C ASP A 61 6.57 -14.60 -8.65
N VAL A 62 5.93 -14.20 -7.54
CA VAL A 62 6.33 -14.60 -6.20
C VAL A 62 5.66 -15.92 -5.86
N ALA A 63 6.42 -16.89 -5.38
CA ALA A 63 5.89 -18.19 -4.98
C ALA A 63 4.70 -18.04 -4.02
N ALA A 64 3.58 -18.69 -4.36
CA ALA A 64 2.39 -18.70 -3.53
C ALA A 64 2.63 -19.54 -2.27
N ARG A 65 2.60 -18.91 -1.10
CA ARG A 65 2.65 -19.55 0.21
C ARG A 65 1.59 -18.92 1.09
N ARG A 66 0.63 -19.72 1.55
CA ARG A 66 -0.40 -19.26 2.49
C ARG A 66 0.26 -18.73 3.76
N VAL A 67 -0.08 -17.51 4.15
CA VAL A 67 0.36 -16.89 5.40
C VAL A 67 -0.65 -17.23 6.49
N GLU A 68 -0.21 -17.98 7.50
CA GLU A 68 -1.04 -18.36 8.66
C GLU A 68 -0.46 -17.84 9.97
N SER A 69 0.79 -17.39 9.93
CA SER A 69 1.53 -16.86 11.06
C SER A 69 2.37 -15.64 10.68
N LEU A 70 2.85 -14.93 11.69
CA LEU A 70 3.79 -13.83 11.48
C LEU A 70 5.13 -14.30 10.88
N ASP A 71 5.53 -15.54 11.14
CA ASP A 71 6.73 -16.13 10.54
C ASP A 71 6.55 -16.42 9.04
N ASP A 72 5.38 -16.90 8.63
CA ASP A 72 5.06 -17.00 7.20
C ASP A 72 5.07 -15.63 6.51
N ALA A 73 4.54 -14.60 7.17
CA ALA A 73 4.58 -13.23 6.65
C ALA A 73 6.02 -12.73 6.48
N LYS A 74 6.90 -12.99 7.46
CA LYS A 74 8.34 -12.70 7.34
C LYS A 74 8.96 -13.44 6.16
N ASP A 75 8.67 -14.74 6.00
CA ASP A 75 9.20 -15.55 4.90
C ASP A 75 8.84 -14.97 3.53
N VAL A 76 7.59 -14.54 3.36
CA VAL A 76 7.13 -13.85 2.13
C VAL A 76 7.90 -12.56 1.90
N VAL A 77 8.09 -11.72 2.93
CA VAL A 77 8.84 -10.47 2.83
C VAL A 77 10.31 -10.72 2.51
N MET A 78 10.94 -11.72 3.13
CA MET A 78 12.33 -12.11 2.88
C MET A 78 12.53 -12.58 1.44
N ALA A 79 11.66 -13.45 0.93
CA ALA A 79 11.73 -13.97 -0.43
C ALA A 79 11.56 -12.83 -1.46
N LEU A 80 10.47 -12.06 -1.35
CA LEU A 80 10.20 -10.94 -2.24
C LEU A 80 11.34 -9.91 -2.23
N SER A 81 11.82 -9.51 -1.05
CA SER A 81 12.86 -8.49 -0.94
C SER A 81 14.18 -8.96 -1.60
N SER A 82 14.50 -10.25 -1.45
CA SER A 82 15.67 -10.85 -2.12
C SER A 82 15.51 -10.84 -3.64
N GLU A 83 14.33 -11.20 -4.16
CA GLU A 83 14.03 -11.14 -5.60
C GLU A 83 14.11 -9.72 -6.17
N LEU A 84 13.72 -8.72 -5.37
CA LEU A 84 13.85 -7.31 -5.70
C LEU A 84 15.30 -6.79 -5.63
N GLY A 85 16.25 -7.60 -5.16
CA GLY A 85 17.68 -7.28 -5.10
C GLY A 85 18.14 -6.61 -3.80
N PHE A 86 17.35 -6.68 -2.73
CA PHE A 86 17.82 -6.36 -1.38
C PHE A 86 18.63 -7.53 -0.80
N ALA A 87 19.34 -7.26 0.30
CA ALA A 87 19.86 -8.29 1.20
C ALA A 87 19.05 -8.22 2.51
N PRO A 88 17.91 -8.93 2.60
CA PRO A 88 17.06 -8.89 3.79
C PRO A 88 17.63 -9.77 4.90
N GLU A 89 17.47 -9.31 6.14
CA GLU A 89 17.95 -9.98 7.36
C GLU A 89 16.81 -10.04 8.38
N ARG A 90 16.76 -11.14 9.14
CA ARG A 90 15.86 -11.28 10.30
C ARG A 90 16.43 -10.53 11.49
N ASP A 91 15.57 -10.10 12.40
CA ASP A 91 15.96 -9.52 13.69
C ASP A 91 15.24 -10.23 14.86
N PRO A 92 15.69 -11.43 15.24
CA PRO A 92 15.02 -12.22 16.28
C PRO A 92 15.00 -11.55 17.65
N ALA A 93 15.92 -10.62 17.91
CA ALA A 93 15.99 -9.91 19.20
C ALA A 93 14.84 -8.92 19.40
N SER A 94 14.24 -8.45 18.31
CA SER A 94 13.13 -7.49 18.31
C SER A 94 11.76 -8.17 18.11
N GLU A 95 11.72 -9.50 18.03
CA GLU A 95 10.50 -10.26 17.76
C GLU A 95 9.67 -10.52 19.03
N THR A 96 8.36 -10.41 18.88
CA THR A 96 7.33 -10.78 19.86
C THR A 96 6.27 -11.62 19.15
N PRO A 97 5.34 -12.31 19.85
CA PRO A 97 4.29 -13.08 19.19
C PRO A 97 3.42 -12.25 18.22
N GLU A 98 3.27 -10.95 18.48
CA GLU A 98 2.44 -10.05 17.69
C GLU A 98 3.24 -9.13 16.76
N GLN A 99 4.56 -9.07 16.88
CA GLN A 99 5.40 -8.13 16.11
C GLN A 99 6.71 -8.75 15.65
N ALA A 100 7.08 -8.44 14.41
CA ALA A 100 8.33 -8.86 13.83
C ALA A 100 8.94 -7.77 12.96
N MET A 101 10.24 -7.87 12.74
CA MET A 101 11.01 -6.91 11.96
C MET A 101 11.86 -7.64 10.91
N VAL A 102 11.90 -7.09 9.70
CA VAL A 102 12.82 -7.50 8.64
C VAL A 102 13.68 -6.30 8.30
N ARG A 103 14.99 -6.47 8.44
CA ARG A 103 16.00 -5.47 8.09
C ARG A 103 16.28 -5.57 6.60
N LEU A 104 16.18 -4.47 5.87
CA LEU A 104 16.44 -4.40 4.43
C LEU A 104 17.72 -3.61 4.20
N THR A 105 18.79 -4.32 3.84
CA THR A 105 20.06 -3.72 3.44
C THR A 105 20.24 -3.78 1.92
N ALA A 106 21.25 -3.08 1.41
CA ALA A 106 21.61 -3.11 -0.01
C ALA A 106 20.49 -2.69 -0.98
N CYS A 107 19.65 -1.70 -0.61
CA CYS A 107 18.60 -1.19 -1.50
C CYS A 107 19.14 -0.89 -2.92
N PRO A 108 18.54 -1.46 -3.98
CA PRO A 108 19.02 -1.31 -5.35
C PRO A 108 18.78 0.09 -5.92
N LEU A 109 17.84 0.84 -5.33
CA LEU A 109 17.46 2.20 -5.74
C LEU A 109 17.91 3.26 -4.72
N ARG A 110 18.93 2.95 -3.91
CA ARG A 110 19.34 3.75 -2.74
C ARG A 110 19.59 5.21 -3.06
N GLU A 111 20.25 5.50 -4.17
CA GLU A 111 20.59 6.87 -4.54
C GLU A 111 19.35 7.73 -4.75
N LEU A 112 18.33 7.20 -5.46
CA LEU A 112 17.05 7.88 -5.61
C LEU A 112 16.26 7.90 -4.29
N ALA A 113 16.32 6.84 -3.51
CA ALA A 113 15.61 6.76 -2.23
C ALA A 113 16.12 7.79 -1.20
N ARG A 114 17.41 8.19 -1.26
CA ARG A 114 17.95 9.22 -0.36
C ARG A 114 17.24 10.56 -0.49
N THR A 115 16.78 10.92 -1.69
CA THR A 115 16.06 12.17 -1.95
C THR A 115 14.55 11.97 -2.03
N HIS A 116 14.08 10.79 -2.46
CA HIS A 116 12.67 10.47 -2.73
C HIS A 116 12.23 9.19 -2.01
N SER A 117 12.51 9.12 -0.70
CA SER A 117 12.18 7.95 0.13
C SER A 117 10.68 7.64 0.13
N GLU A 118 9.83 8.66 0.11
CA GLU A 118 8.38 8.51 0.07
C GLU A 118 7.91 7.80 -1.20
N VAL A 119 8.63 7.99 -2.31
CA VAL A 119 8.36 7.34 -3.59
C VAL A 119 8.98 5.95 -3.63
N VAL A 120 10.30 5.83 -3.46
CA VAL A 120 10.99 4.55 -3.64
C VAL A 120 10.55 3.54 -2.58
N CYS A 121 10.56 3.94 -1.31
CA CYS A 121 10.12 3.08 -0.23
C CYS A 121 8.60 2.88 -0.25
N GLY A 122 7.82 3.85 -0.77
CA GLY A 122 6.40 3.65 -1.06
C GLY A 122 6.15 2.53 -2.06
N VAL A 123 6.90 2.49 -3.15
CA VAL A 123 6.84 1.40 -4.16
C VAL A 123 7.20 0.05 -3.55
N HIS A 124 8.27 -0.03 -2.74
CA HIS A 124 8.63 -1.28 -2.05
C HIS A 124 7.54 -1.73 -1.06
N LEU A 125 6.98 -0.81 -0.28
CA LEU A 125 5.88 -1.10 0.64
C LEU A 125 4.62 -1.58 -0.09
N GLY A 126 4.31 -0.99 -1.26
CA GLY A 126 3.20 -1.44 -2.10
C GLY A 126 3.38 -2.87 -2.59
N GLN A 127 4.58 -3.23 -3.04
CA GLN A 127 4.89 -4.60 -3.46
C GLN A 127 4.80 -5.59 -2.30
N ILE A 128 5.33 -5.24 -1.13
CA ILE A 128 5.24 -6.08 0.07
C ILE A 128 3.77 -6.29 0.48
N LYS A 129 2.97 -5.22 0.52
CA LYS A 129 1.54 -5.32 0.85
C LYS A 129 0.80 -6.21 -0.14
N GLU A 130 1.06 -6.08 -1.43
CA GLU A 130 0.45 -6.91 -2.47
C GLU A 130 0.83 -8.38 -2.32
N ALA A 131 2.11 -8.68 -2.07
CA ALA A 131 2.56 -10.05 -1.87
C ALA A 131 1.92 -10.70 -0.63
N LEU A 132 1.83 -9.97 0.48
CA LEU A 132 1.16 -10.46 1.68
C LEU A 132 -0.34 -10.70 1.46
N GLU A 133 -1.03 -9.77 0.79
CA GLU A 133 -2.47 -9.91 0.49
C GLU A 133 -2.77 -11.09 -0.44
N ARG A 134 -1.99 -11.27 -1.52
CA ARG A 134 -2.12 -12.42 -2.44
C ARG A 134 -1.90 -13.76 -1.74
N ASN A 135 -1.14 -13.75 -0.65
CA ASN A 135 -0.84 -14.91 0.17
C ASN A 135 -1.79 -15.09 1.37
N GLY A 136 -2.88 -14.32 1.42
CA GLY A 136 -3.97 -14.51 2.38
C GLY A 136 -3.84 -13.71 3.68
N ALA A 137 -2.83 -12.84 3.81
CA ALA A 137 -2.63 -12.00 5.00
C ALA A 137 -3.38 -10.66 4.96
N ARG A 138 -4.35 -10.51 4.06
CA ARG A 138 -5.17 -9.30 3.97
C ARG A 138 -5.90 -9.10 5.30
N ASP A 139 -5.78 -7.91 5.89
CA ASP A 139 -6.37 -7.51 7.17
C ASP A 139 -5.88 -8.28 8.42
N ASP A 140 -5.07 -9.32 8.26
CA ASP A 140 -4.47 -10.09 9.37
C ASP A 140 -3.08 -9.56 9.77
N VAL A 141 -2.33 -8.95 8.83
CA VAL A 141 -0.99 -8.40 9.10
C VAL A 141 -0.91 -6.95 8.65
N ASN A 142 -0.63 -6.05 9.59
CA ASN A 142 -0.24 -4.69 9.29
C ASN A 142 1.26 -4.64 8.96
N VAL A 143 1.60 -3.92 7.89
CA VAL A 143 2.97 -3.74 7.45
C VAL A 143 3.31 -2.27 7.26
N ARG A 144 4.45 -1.87 7.82
CA ARG A 144 5.06 -0.54 7.67
C ARG A 144 6.50 -0.69 7.21
N LEU A 145 6.97 0.25 6.39
CA LEU A 145 8.37 0.34 5.99
C LEU A 145 8.94 1.66 6.50
N HIS A 146 9.97 1.56 7.33
CA HIS A 146 10.70 2.69 7.91
C HIS A 146 12.00 2.87 7.13
N PRO A 147 12.08 3.92 6.28
CA PRO A 147 13.25 4.14 5.44
C PRO A 147 14.41 4.73 6.27
N PHE A 148 15.64 4.33 5.94
CA PHE A 148 16.89 4.91 6.45
C PHE A 148 16.94 5.10 7.97
N VAL A 149 16.55 4.08 8.74
CA VAL A 149 16.75 4.09 10.20
C VAL A 149 18.24 4.11 10.56
N GLU A 150 19.08 3.64 9.62
CA GLU A 150 20.51 3.91 9.52
C GLU A 150 20.85 4.23 8.04
N PRO A 151 22.05 4.76 7.71
CA PRO A 151 22.36 5.24 6.36
C PRO A 151 22.17 4.24 5.20
N GLU A 152 22.21 2.94 5.49
CA GLU A 152 22.06 1.86 4.52
C GLU A 152 20.98 0.82 4.90
N LEU A 153 20.13 1.17 5.87
CA LEU A 153 19.16 0.25 6.45
C LEU A 153 17.75 0.83 6.42
N CYS A 154 16.84 0.09 5.81
CA CYS A 154 15.41 0.26 6.02
C CYS A 154 14.89 -0.89 6.87
N VAL A 155 13.76 -0.70 7.56
CA VAL A 155 13.13 -1.77 8.36
C VAL A 155 11.67 -1.93 7.98
N VAL A 156 11.30 -3.15 7.59
CA VAL A 156 9.89 -3.56 7.50
C VAL A 156 9.44 -4.02 8.87
N ARG A 157 8.41 -3.38 9.42
CA ARG A 157 7.74 -3.82 10.64
C ARG A 157 6.44 -4.52 10.27
N LEU A 158 6.28 -5.73 10.78
CA LEU A 158 5.09 -6.55 10.64
C LEU A 158 4.42 -6.64 12.00
N GLU A 159 3.12 -6.42 12.03
CA GLU A 159 2.30 -6.48 13.24
C GLU A 159 1.10 -7.36 12.93
N LEU A 160 0.88 -8.39 13.73
CA LEU A 160 -0.35 -9.16 13.66
C LEU A 160 -1.48 -8.23 14.10
N LEU A 161 -2.44 -8.02 13.21
CA LEU A 161 -3.70 -7.41 13.60
C LEU A 161 -4.46 -8.55 14.27
N ALA A 162 -4.66 -8.46 15.58
CA ALA A 162 -5.54 -9.39 16.28
C ALA A 162 -6.79 -9.52 15.40
N ARG A 163 -7.13 -10.76 14.99
CA ARG A 163 -8.41 -11.01 14.32
C ARG A 163 -9.45 -10.22 15.11
N ARG A 164 -10.51 -9.73 14.48
CA ARG A 164 -11.74 -9.44 15.22
C ARG A 164 -12.00 -10.64 16.15
N GLU A 165 -11.61 -10.58 17.42
CA GLU A 165 -11.82 -11.65 18.41
C GLU A 165 -13.33 -11.81 18.73
N GLN A 166 -14.20 -11.19 17.92
CA GLN A 166 -15.60 -10.93 18.17
C GLN A 166 -16.42 -10.87 16.85
N GLN A 167 -16.19 -11.75 15.88
CA GLN A 167 -17.38 -12.37 15.26
C GLN A 167 -17.99 -13.29 16.33
N ALA A 168 -18.56 -12.68 17.38
CA ALA A 168 -19.45 -13.39 18.28
C ALA A 168 -20.56 -13.98 17.41
N PRO A 169 -20.95 -15.25 17.60
CA PRO A 169 -22.16 -15.73 16.97
C PRO A 169 -23.28 -14.81 17.45
N VAL A 170 -23.96 -14.13 16.53
CA VAL A 170 -25.29 -13.60 16.83
C VAL A 170 -26.10 -14.84 17.14
N ALA A 171 -26.25 -15.13 18.44
CA ALA A 171 -27.16 -16.15 18.90
C ALA A 171 -28.51 -15.85 18.22
N PRO A 172 -29.17 -16.82 17.58
CA PRO A 172 -30.49 -16.57 17.04
C PRO A 172 -31.35 -16.07 18.21
N VAL A 173 -31.92 -14.88 18.04
CA VAL A 173 -32.96 -14.39 18.93
C VAL A 173 -34.12 -15.37 18.77
N VAL A 174 -34.18 -16.36 19.65
CA VAL A 174 -35.38 -17.17 19.83
C VAL A 174 -36.41 -16.23 20.43
N VAL A 175 -37.30 -15.74 19.57
CA VAL A 175 -38.55 -15.11 20.00
C VAL A 175 -39.36 -16.21 20.66
N ALA A 176 -39.31 -16.27 21.99
CA ALA A 176 -40.23 -17.09 22.76
C ALA A 176 -41.64 -16.56 22.51
N ALA A 177 -42.51 -17.41 21.97
CA ALA A 177 -43.94 -17.14 21.92
C ALA A 177 -44.46 -17.13 23.36
N ASP A 178 -44.74 -15.93 23.88
CA ASP A 178 -45.43 -15.76 25.14
C ASP A 178 -46.94 -15.96 24.90
N ASN A 179 -47.42 -17.16 25.24
CA ASN A 179 -48.84 -17.43 25.39
C ASN A 179 -49.25 -17.01 26.80
N GLY A 180 -49.75 -15.79 26.96
CA GLY A 180 -50.16 -15.31 28.29
C GLY A 180 -50.89 -13.97 28.32
N ALA A 181 -52.21 -14.02 28.09
CA ALA A 181 -53.26 -13.15 28.64
C ALA A 181 -53.10 -11.61 28.51
N GLU A 182 -53.87 -11.05 27.58
CA GLU A 182 -54.07 -9.61 27.35
C GLU A 182 -55.05 -9.00 28.39
N PRO A 183 -54.71 -7.88 29.08
CA PRO A 183 -55.67 -7.13 29.89
C PRO A 183 -56.52 -6.19 29.03
N GLN A 184 -57.84 -6.26 29.19
CA GLN A 184 -58.82 -5.40 28.50
C GLN A 184 -58.59 -3.91 28.77
N LEU A 185 -58.43 -3.14 27.68
CA LEU A 185 -58.52 -1.68 27.68
C LEU A 185 -59.96 -1.24 27.42
N VAL A 186 -60.52 -0.46 28.36
CA VAL A 186 -61.84 0.18 28.28
C VAL A 186 -61.77 1.41 27.35
N PRO A 187 -62.75 1.66 26.47
CA PRO A 187 -62.68 2.79 25.54
C PRO A 187 -63.14 4.10 26.21
N PRO A 188 -62.50 5.26 25.94
CA PRO A 188 -63.07 6.53 26.32
C PRO A 188 -64.11 6.99 25.29
N SER A 189 -65.29 7.36 25.81
CA SER A 189 -66.36 8.07 25.13
C SER A 189 -65.90 9.48 24.74
N GLY A 190 -65.97 9.83 23.46
CA GLY A 190 -65.67 11.19 23.00
C GLY A 190 -66.00 11.39 21.51
N LEU A 191 -66.75 12.46 21.22
CA LEU A 191 -67.41 12.74 19.94
C LEU A 191 -66.46 12.92 18.74
N ARG A 192 -66.87 12.38 17.60
CA ARG A 192 -66.23 12.60 16.29
C ARG A 192 -66.42 14.05 15.83
N VAL A 193 -65.31 14.72 15.51
CA VAL A 193 -65.29 15.94 14.68
C VAL A 193 -64.31 15.68 13.54
N ALA A 194 -64.78 15.73 12.29
CA ALA A 194 -63.93 15.72 11.10
C ALA A 194 -63.80 17.15 10.56
N PRO A 195 -62.59 17.56 10.11
CA PRO A 195 -62.54 18.22 8.82
C PRO A 195 -61.28 17.83 7.99
N GLN A 196 -61.49 17.40 6.76
CA GLN A 196 -61.25 18.14 5.50
C GLN A 196 -59.82 17.95 4.94
N LEU A 197 -59.77 17.15 3.86
CA LEU A 197 -58.63 16.96 2.97
C LEU A 197 -58.33 18.27 2.22
N ARG A 198 -57.06 18.68 2.20
CA ARG A 198 -56.60 19.74 1.29
C ARG A 198 -55.62 19.14 0.29
N ASN A 199 -56.13 18.91 -0.92
CA ASN A 199 -55.32 18.66 -2.12
C ASN A 199 -54.48 19.90 -2.44
N GLY A 200 -53.23 19.69 -2.84
CA GLY A 200 -52.33 20.69 -3.38
C GLY A 200 -51.37 20.04 -4.36
N ASP A 201 -51.67 20.19 -5.65
CA ASP A 201 -50.89 19.72 -6.80
C ASP A 201 -49.55 20.45 -6.97
N PRO A 202 -48.62 19.89 -7.78
CA PRO A 202 -47.21 20.30 -7.83
C PRO A 202 -47.02 21.52 -8.74
N ASN A 203 -46.01 22.35 -8.45
CA ASN A 203 -45.51 23.26 -9.46
C ASN A 203 -43.98 23.33 -9.53
N ILE A 204 -43.56 23.22 -10.78
CA ILE A 204 -42.23 23.21 -11.37
C ILE A 204 -41.68 24.64 -11.36
N ALA A 205 -40.40 24.80 -11.03
CA ALA A 205 -39.61 25.94 -11.52
C ALA A 205 -38.14 25.54 -11.70
N LYS A 206 -37.77 25.33 -12.96
CA LYS A 206 -36.39 25.41 -13.46
C LYS A 206 -35.88 26.85 -13.32
N GLN A 207 -34.59 27.05 -13.04
CA GLN A 207 -33.83 28.21 -13.54
C GLN A 207 -32.30 27.90 -13.52
N PRO A 208 -31.48 28.63 -14.31
CA PRO A 208 -30.44 28.05 -15.15
C PRO A 208 -29.02 28.48 -14.81
N SER A 209 -28.08 27.81 -15.48
CA SER A 209 -26.66 28.07 -15.59
C SER A 209 -26.29 29.38 -16.29
N GLN A 210 -25.37 30.15 -15.71
CA GLN A 210 -24.36 31.01 -16.38
C GLN A 210 -23.04 30.84 -15.60
N GLN A 211 -21.98 30.33 -16.22
CA GLN A 211 -20.90 31.08 -16.92
C GLN A 211 -20.27 32.19 -16.07
N TRP A 212 -19.09 31.92 -15.51
CA TRP A 212 -17.78 32.48 -15.91
C TRP A 212 -16.66 31.55 -15.41
#